data_AF-A0A2E9I7P3-F1
#
_entry.id   AF-A0A2E9I7P3-F1
#
_cell.length_a   1.000
_cell.length_b   1.000
_cell.length_c   1.000
_cell.angle_alpha   90.00
_cell.angle_beta   90.00
_cell.angle_gamma   90.00
#
_symmetry.space_group_name_H-M   'P 1'
#
loop_
_entity.id
_entity.type
_entity.pdbx_description
1 polymer ?
#
loop_
_entity_poly.entity_id
_entity_poly.type
_entity_poly.pdbx_seq_one_letter_code
_entity_poly.pdbx_strand_id
1 'polypeptide(L)'
;MVWTPAARGAASLALVLTCTTPAKAEDPLDLDAVRACISTAIDLGTKPTGCVDGAHAACMQGTTETPAVATLCFEDARAQWSAAIAARMDHLSNAAPDRITALAGIELKYDLLSSLVQCDRMEELAILRDIPAEEIRTQKSRCTATASGLAYIRLLWRLPDPDPIPPEDNQP
;
A
#
# COMPACT_ATOMS: atom_id res chain seq x y z
N MET A 1 14.09 54.70 -59.11
CA MET A 1 13.46 55.28 -57.91
C MET A 1 11.97 55.11 -58.12
N VAL A 2 11.24 54.22 -57.45
CA VAL A 2 11.06 54.07 -56.00
C VAL A 2 10.85 52.58 -55.66
N TRP A 3 11.29 52.19 -54.47
CA TRP A 3 11.30 50.84 -53.92
C TRP A 3 10.24 50.72 -52.81
N THR A 4 9.94 49.48 -52.38
CA THR A 4 9.19 49.01 -51.17
C THR A 4 7.71 48.53 -51.36
N PRO A 5 7.18 47.64 -50.49
CA PRO A 5 7.50 46.19 -50.46
C PRO A 5 6.26 45.28 -50.28
N ALA A 6 6.53 43.96 -50.28
CA ALA A 6 5.63 42.84 -50.09
C ALA A 6 4.87 42.80 -48.75
N ALA A 7 3.60 42.37 -48.78
CA ALA A 7 2.87 41.90 -47.61
C ALA A 7 2.72 40.37 -47.70
N ARG A 8 3.56 39.65 -46.94
CA ARG A 8 3.44 38.22 -46.69
C ARG A 8 2.38 38.00 -45.61
N GLY A 9 1.26 37.37 -45.96
CA GLY A 9 0.26 36.92 -45.00
C GLY A 9 0.81 35.77 -44.15
N ALA A 10 0.99 36.02 -42.85
CA ALA A 10 1.35 35.00 -41.88
C ALA A 10 0.08 34.25 -41.47
N ALA A 11 -0.03 32.97 -41.87
CA ALA A 11 -1.02 32.06 -41.34
C ALA A 11 -0.52 31.55 -39.98
N SER A 12 -1.08 32.06 -38.90
CA SER A 12 -0.84 31.57 -37.54
C SER A 12 -1.65 30.28 -37.32
N LEU A 13 -0.97 29.14 -37.37
CA LEU A 13 -1.47 27.87 -36.83
C LEU A 13 -1.46 27.96 -35.29
N ALA A 14 -2.63 28.16 -34.70
CA ALA A 14 -2.83 28.04 -33.25
C ALA A 14 -2.81 26.56 -32.86
N LEU A 15 -1.66 26.10 -32.36
CA LEU A 15 -1.49 24.78 -31.76
C LEU A 15 -2.18 24.77 -30.38
N VAL A 16 -3.37 24.18 -30.29
CA VAL A 16 -4.07 23.95 -29.02
C VAL A 16 -3.33 22.83 -28.28
N LEU A 17 -2.48 23.21 -27.31
CA LEU A 17 -1.94 22.29 -26.31
C LEU A 17 -3.10 21.83 -25.43
N THR A 18 -3.65 20.64 -25.69
CA THR A 18 -4.48 19.93 -24.72
C THR A 18 -3.58 19.48 -23.57
N CYS A 19 -3.65 20.17 -22.43
CA CYS A 19 -3.09 19.68 -21.18
C CYS A 19 -3.81 18.39 -20.80
N THR A 20 -3.27 17.24 -21.21
CA THR A 20 -3.58 15.96 -20.57
C THR A 20 -3.09 16.08 -19.13
N THR A 21 -4.00 16.26 -18.19
CA THR A 21 -3.69 16.11 -16.77
C THR A 21 -2.99 14.78 -16.58
N PRO A 22 -1.82 14.73 -15.91
CA PRO A 22 -1.20 13.45 -15.61
C PRO A 22 -2.23 12.63 -14.85
N ALA A 23 -2.59 11.47 -15.39
CA ALA A 23 -3.38 10.50 -14.66
C ALA A 23 -2.59 10.18 -13.39
N LYS A 24 -3.02 10.75 -12.27
CA LYS A 24 -2.65 10.21 -10.97
C LYS A 24 -3.14 8.77 -11.01
N ALA A 25 -2.22 7.82 -10.98
CA ALA A 25 -2.58 6.43 -10.72
C ALA A 25 -3.51 6.46 -9.50
N GLU A 26 -4.72 5.92 -9.63
CA GLU A 26 -5.59 5.72 -8.48
C GLU A 26 -4.79 4.94 -7.45
N ASP A 27 -4.83 5.40 -6.19
CA ASP A 27 -4.13 4.73 -5.10
C ASP A 27 -4.56 3.26 -5.08
N PRO A 28 -3.64 2.28 -5.23
CA PRO A 28 -4.03 0.87 -5.33
C PRO A 28 -4.69 0.31 -4.06
N LEU A 29 -4.74 1.07 -2.96
CA LEU A 29 -5.38 0.67 -1.71
C LEU A 29 -6.47 1.64 -1.27
N ASP A 30 -7.69 1.13 -1.17
CA ASP A 30 -8.78 1.78 -0.44
C ASP A 30 -8.75 1.35 1.03
N LEU A 31 -8.13 2.18 1.88
CA LEU A 31 -8.01 1.90 3.32
C LEU A 31 -9.36 1.97 4.06
N ASP A 32 -10.35 2.69 3.55
CA ASP A 32 -11.69 2.73 4.14
C ASP A 32 -12.43 1.40 3.88
N ALA A 33 -12.37 0.90 2.65
CA ALA A 33 -12.90 -0.43 2.33
C ALA A 33 -12.22 -1.55 3.13
N VAL A 34 -10.90 -1.44 3.35
CA VAL A 34 -10.16 -2.37 4.22
C VAL A 34 -10.67 -2.32 5.65
N ARG A 35 -10.81 -1.13 6.24
CA ARG A 35 -11.33 -0.98 7.61
C ARG A 35 -12.74 -1.55 7.73
N ALA A 36 -13.61 -1.29 6.76
CA ALA A 36 -14.95 -1.84 6.71
C ALA A 36 -14.95 -3.38 6.63
N CYS A 37 -14.05 -3.96 5.83
CA CYS A 37 -13.86 -5.41 5.76
C CYS A 37 -13.42 -6.00 7.11
N ILE A 38 -12.46 -5.36 7.78
CA ILE A 38 -11.97 -5.80 9.10
C ILE A 38 -13.11 -5.75 10.13
N SER A 39 -13.86 -4.64 10.19
CA SER A 39 -15.01 -4.49 11.08
C SER A 39 -16.03 -5.60 10.85
N THR A 40 -16.39 -5.86 9.59
CA THR A 40 -17.33 -6.93 9.23
C THR A 40 -16.82 -8.31 9.68
N ALA A 41 -15.53 -8.58 9.47
CA ALA A 41 -14.94 -9.85 9.89
C ALA A 41 -14.97 -10.03 11.41
N ILE A 42 -14.74 -8.96 12.18
CA ILE A 42 -14.83 -8.94 13.65
C ILE A 42 -16.27 -9.20 14.09
N ASP A 43 -17.25 -8.52 13.50
CA ASP A 43 -18.69 -8.69 13.83
C ASP A 43 -19.16 -10.13 13.56
N LEU A 44 -18.61 -10.76 12.53
CA LEU A 44 -18.89 -12.16 12.18
C LEU A 44 -18.06 -13.18 12.98
N GLY A 45 -17.17 -12.75 13.87
CA GLY A 45 -16.30 -13.65 14.66
C GLY A 45 -15.27 -14.41 13.81
N THR A 46 -14.89 -13.88 12.66
CA THR A 46 -13.93 -14.49 11.72
C THR A 46 -12.58 -13.79 11.73
N LYS A 47 -11.54 -14.43 11.18
CA LYS A 47 -10.22 -13.82 11.06
C LYS A 47 -10.22 -12.84 9.86
N PRO A 48 -9.83 -11.56 10.04
CA PRO A 48 -9.85 -10.56 8.97
C PRO A 48 -8.72 -10.71 7.94
N THR A 49 -8.01 -11.85 7.91
CA THR A 49 -6.85 -12.05 7.02
C THR A 49 -7.21 -11.98 5.54
N GLY A 50 -8.46 -12.29 5.16
CA GLY A 50 -8.93 -12.20 3.78
C GLY A 50 -9.12 -10.76 3.26
N CYS A 51 -9.10 -9.76 4.14
CA CYS A 51 -9.24 -8.36 3.72
C CYS A 51 -8.03 -7.87 2.89
N VAL A 52 -6.87 -8.51 3.03
CA VAL A 52 -5.69 -8.19 2.20
C VAL A 52 -5.89 -8.63 0.75
N ASP A 53 -6.58 -9.75 0.52
CA ASP A 53 -6.80 -10.29 -0.82
C ASP A 53 -7.73 -9.36 -1.62
N GLY A 54 -8.80 -8.87 -0.98
CA GLY A 54 -9.69 -7.87 -1.56
C GLY A 54 -8.96 -6.57 -1.89
N ALA A 55 -8.09 -6.10 -1.00
CA ALA A 55 -7.29 -4.89 -1.21
C ALA A 55 -6.27 -5.04 -2.36
N HIS A 56 -5.81 -6.26 -2.65
CA HIS A 56 -4.85 -6.54 -3.71
C HIS A 56 -5.49 -6.96 -5.04
N ALA A 57 -6.82 -7.07 -5.10
CA ALA A 57 -7.53 -7.58 -6.27
C ALA A 57 -7.22 -6.78 -7.55
N ALA A 58 -7.05 -5.46 -7.44
CA ALA A 58 -6.68 -4.61 -8.58
C ALA A 58 -5.28 -4.94 -9.12
N CYS A 59 -4.27 -5.08 -8.26
CA CYS A 59 -2.91 -5.43 -8.66
C CYS A 59 -2.79 -6.84 -9.26
N MET A 60 -3.76 -7.71 -8.98
CA MET A 60 -3.82 -9.07 -9.54
C MET A 60 -4.35 -9.10 -10.98
N GLN A 61 -4.94 -8.02 -11.49
CA GLN A 61 -5.47 -7.96 -12.85
C GLN A 61 -4.32 -7.89 -13.87
N GLY A 62 -4.32 -8.79 -14.85
CA GLY A 62 -3.35 -8.77 -15.95
C GLY A 62 -1.91 -9.09 -15.57
N THR A 63 -1.66 -9.71 -14.39
CA THR A 63 -0.31 -10.08 -13.91
C THR A 63 0.48 -10.93 -14.90
N THR A 64 -0.19 -11.79 -15.67
CA THR A 64 0.43 -12.64 -16.70
C THR A 64 0.77 -11.88 -17.97
N GLU A 65 0.02 -10.83 -18.29
CA GLU A 65 0.18 -10.05 -19.53
C GLU A 65 1.13 -8.87 -19.33
N THR A 66 1.12 -8.26 -18.14
CA THR A 66 1.88 -7.06 -17.79
C THR A 66 2.52 -7.17 -16.39
N PRO A 67 3.45 -8.12 -16.17
CA PRO A 67 4.04 -8.39 -14.85
C PRO A 67 4.77 -7.18 -14.25
N ALA A 68 5.36 -6.33 -15.08
CA ALA A 68 6.00 -5.09 -14.62
C ALA A 68 5.00 -4.09 -14.01
N VAL A 69 3.79 -3.99 -14.58
CA VAL A 69 2.72 -3.13 -14.06
C VAL A 69 2.21 -3.66 -12.73
N ALA A 70 1.98 -4.98 -12.64
CA ALA A 70 1.60 -5.63 -11.39
C ALA A 70 2.66 -5.46 -10.30
N THR A 71 3.95 -5.59 -10.65
CA THR A 71 5.07 -5.36 -9.73
C THR A 71 5.01 -3.96 -9.12
N LEU A 72 4.86 -2.92 -9.96
CA LEU A 72 4.75 -1.54 -9.50
C LEU A 72 3.52 -1.33 -8.61
N CYS A 73 2.37 -1.89 -8.97
CA CYS A 73 1.16 -1.83 -8.17
C CYS A 73 1.36 -2.41 -6.75
N PHE A 74 2.05 -3.56 -6.64
CA PHE A 74 2.35 -4.16 -5.33
C PHE A 74 3.37 -3.36 -4.53
N GLU A 75 4.36 -2.75 -5.18
CA GLU A 75 5.33 -1.87 -4.52
C GLU A 75 4.64 -0.62 -3.95
N ASP A 76 3.74 -0.01 -4.71
CA ASP A 76 2.92 1.12 -4.26
C ASP A 76 1.97 0.72 -3.12
N ALA A 77 1.32 -0.45 -3.22
CA ALA A 77 0.49 -0.98 -2.15
C ALA A 77 1.31 -1.24 -0.88
N ARG A 78 2.52 -1.80 -0.98
CA ARG A 78 3.43 -1.97 0.16
C ARG A 78 3.76 -0.63 0.82
N ALA A 79 4.05 0.41 0.03
CA ALA A 79 4.35 1.74 0.54
C ALA A 79 3.16 2.33 1.32
N GLN A 80 1.95 2.22 0.76
CA GLN A 80 0.73 2.67 1.42
C GLN A 80 0.39 1.89 2.69
N TRP A 81 0.56 0.56 2.69
CA TRP A 81 0.45 -0.24 3.92
C TRP A 81 1.44 0.21 5.00
N SER A 82 2.68 0.50 4.61
CA SER A 82 3.71 0.99 5.54
C SER A 82 3.33 2.34 6.13
N ALA A 83 2.77 3.24 5.31
CA ALA A 83 2.25 4.52 5.78
C ALA A 83 1.05 4.35 6.73
N ALA A 84 0.13 3.45 6.43
CA ALA A 84 -1.02 3.14 7.28
C ALA A 84 -0.60 2.55 8.64
N ILE A 85 0.41 1.67 8.65
CA ILE A 85 1.02 1.13 9.87
C ILE A 85 1.63 2.27 10.70
N ALA A 86 2.42 3.15 10.07
CA ALA A 86 3.03 4.28 10.76
C ALA A 86 1.98 5.19 11.39
N ALA A 87 0.93 5.53 10.64
CA ALA A 87 -0.19 6.33 11.14
C ALA A 87 -0.92 5.64 12.30
N ARG A 88 -1.10 4.31 12.25
CA ARG A 88 -1.71 3.55 13.36
C ARG A 88 -0.83 3.58 14.60
N MET A 89 0.47 3.38 14.46
CA MET A 89 1.40 3.41 15.59
C MET A 89 1.48 4.79 16.22
N ASP A 90 1.48 5.85 15.41
CA ASP A 90 1.40 7.23 15.89
C ASP A 90 0.11 7.47 16.69
N HIS A 91 -1.04 7.05 16.15
CA HIS A 91 -2.30 7.11 16.88
C HIS A 91 -2.24 6.38 18.23
N LEU A 92 -1.73 5.14 18.26
CA LEU A 92 -1.60 4.38 19.50
C LEU A 92 -0.69 5.10 20.51
N SER A 93 0.43 5.69 20.06
CA SER A 93 1.32 6.44 20.95
C SER A 93 0.67 7.67 21.58
N ASN A 94 -0.35 8.24 20.93
CA ASN A 94 -1.08 9.41 21.41
C ASN A 94 -2.34 9.05 22.22
N ALA A 95 -2.88 7.85 22.05
CA ALA A 95 -4.20 7.47 22.57
C ALA A 95 -4.20 6.29 23.55
N ALA A 96 -3.12 5.51 23.63
CA ALA A 96 -3.03 4.33 24.48
C ALA A 96 -1.93 4.47 25.54
N PRO A 97 -2.02 3.76 26.69
CA PRO A 97 -0.94 3.70 27.67
C PRO A 97 0.37 3.21 27.06
N ASP A 98 1.51 3.70 27.55
CA ASP A 98 2.86 3.37 27.04
C ASP A 98 3.11 1.86 26.90
N ARG A 99 2.60 1.07 27.85
CA ARG A 99 2.70 -0.39 27.81
C ARG A 99 2.02 -1.00 26.59
N ILE A 100 0.85 -0.49 26.20
CA ILE A 100 0.10 -0.98 25.04
C ILE A 100 0.82 -0.57 23.76
N THR A 101 1.30 0.67 23.67
CA THR A 101 2.10 1.17 22.54
C THR A 101 3.38 0.35 22.36
N ALA A 102 4.08 0.03 23.46
CA ALA A 102 5.27 -0.81 23.43
C ALA A 102 4.97 -2.23 22.96
N LEU A 103 3.89 -2.85 23.47
CA LEU A 103 3.44 -4.17 23.03
C LEU A 103 3.12 -4.17 21.53
N ALA A 104 2.36 -3.18 21.06
CA ALA A 104 2.00 -3.01 19.64
C ALA A 104 3.25 -2.94 18.75
N GLY A 105 4.25 -2.14 19.15
CA GLY A 105 5.50 -2.00 18.41
C GLY A 105 6.31 -3.29 18.36
N ILE A 106 6.35 -4.05 19.46
CA ILE A 106 7.03 -5.36 19.51
C ILE A 106 6.33 -6.37 18.59
N GLU A 107 5.02 -6.54 18.73
CA GLU A 107 4.25 -7.47 17.90
C GLU A 107 4.38 -7.13 16.42
N LEU A 108 4.18 -5.86 16.05
CA LEU A 108 4.35 -5.37 14.68
C LEU A 108 5.73 -5.71 14.11
N LYS A 109 6.79 -5.39 14.86
CA LYS A 109 8.18 -5.59 14.43
C LYS A 109 8.44 -7.06 14.09
N TYR A 110 8.05 -7.97 14.98
CA TYR A 110 8.34 -9.40 14.81
C TYR A 110 7.39 -10.08 13.82
N ASP A 111 6.13 -9.67 13.74
CA ASP A 111 5.19 -10.15 12.71
C ASP A 111 5.66 -9.75 11.31
N LEU A 112 6.13 -8.52 11.14
CA LEU A 112 6.64 -8.04 9.85
C LEU A 112 7.96 -8.72 9.49
N LEU A 113 8.93 -8.76 10.42
CA LEU A 113 10.23 -9.39 10.17
C LEU A 113 10.10 -10.87 9.79
N SER A 114 9.30 -11.62 10.54
CA SER A 114 9.09 -13.04 10.25
C SER A 114 8.46 -13.27 8.87
N SER A 115 7.50 -12.43 8.49
CA SER A 115 6.84 -12.51 7.18
C SER A 115 7.79 -12.13 6.04
N LEU A 116 8.58 -11.07 6.18
CA LEU A 116 9.55 -10.64 5.17
C LEU A 116 10.65 -11.67 4.93
N VAL A 117 11.14 -12.34 5.98
CA VAL A 117 12.08 -13.45 5.84
C VAL A 117 11.49 -14.61 5.02
N GLN A 118 10.18 -14.89 5.14
CA GLN A 118 9.54 -15.89 4.29
C GLN A 118 9.45 -15.43 2.83
N CYS A 119 9.24 -14.15 2.57
CA CYS A 119 9.26 -13.60 1.21
C CYS A 119 10.64 -13.71 0.55
N ASP A 120 11.71 -13.44 1.30
CA ASP A 120 13.08 -13.61 0.81
C ASP A 120 13.38 -15.09 0.57
N ARG A 121 13.01 -15.98 1.50
CA ARG A 121 13.14 -17.43 1.31
C ARG A 121 12.42 -17.92 0.04
N MET A 122 11.24 -17.39 -0.23
CA MET A 122 10.47 -17.74 -1.42
C MET A 122 11.20 -17.34 -2.71
N GLU A 123 11.79 -16.13 -2.76
CA GLU A 123 12.62 -15.68 -3.89
C GLU A 123 13.83 -16.60 -4.09
N GLU A 124 14.60 -16.87 -3.03
CA GLU A 124 15.77 -17.73 -3.09
C GLU A 124 15.44 -19.14 -3.61
N LEU A 125 14.30 -19.71 -3.19
CA LEU A 125 13.83 -20.99 -3.70
C LEU A 125 13.33 -20.92 -5.14
N ALA A 126 12.76 -19.80 -5.58
CA ALA A 126 12.25 -19.61 -6.92
C ALA A 126 13.38 -19.51 -7.96
N ILE A 127 14.50 -18.89 -7.59
CA ILE A 127 15.72 -18.81 -8.42
C ILE A 127 16.22 -20.20 -8.83
N LEU A 128 16.02 -21.22 -7.99
CA LEU A 128 16.43 -22.59 -8.25
C LEU A 128 15.47 -23.38 -9.16
N ARG A 129 14.34 -22.80 -9.59
CA ARG A 129 13.24 -23.51 -10.27
C ARG A 129 13.00 -23.10 -11.73
N ASP A 130 13.99 -22.50 -12.40
CA ASP A 130 13.88 -21.98 -13.77
C ASP A 130 12.68 -21.03 -14.00
N ILE A 131 12.22 -20.35 -12.93
CA ILE A 131 11.15 -19.35 -13.01
C ILE A 131 11.74 -18.05 -13.61
N PRO A 132 11.05 -17.37 -14.54
CA PRO A 132 11.52 -16.11 -15.09
C PRO A 132 11.73 -15.04 -14.01
N ALA A 133 12.82 -14.27 -14.11
CA ALA A 133 13.22 -13.32 -13.07
C ALA A 133 12.16 -12.22 -12.81
N GLU A 134 11.41 -11.82 -13.83
CA GLU A 134 10.29 -10.89 -13.73
C GLU A 134 9.10 -11.47 -12.95
N GLU A 135 8.86 -12.77 -13.08
CA GLU A 135 7.82 -13.45 -12.32
C GLU A 135 8.24 -13.58 -10.85
N ILE A 136 9.49 -13.96 -10.59
CA ILE A 136 10.05 -14.00 -9.23
C ILE A 136 9.92 -12.63 -8.55
N ARG A 137 10.27 -11.55 -9.27
CA ARG A 137 10.13 -10.18 -8.76
C ARG A 137 8.69 -9.82 -8.44
N THR A 138 7.76 -10.13 -9.34
CA THR A 138 6.33 -9.88 -9.13
C THR A 138 5.83 -10.63 -7.90
N GLN A 139 6.20 -11.91 -7.75
CA GLN A 139 5.85 -12.74 -6.59
C GLN A 139 6.43 -12.15 -5.29
N LYS A 140 7.68 -11.71 -5.29
CA LYS A 140 8.31 -11.05 -4.13
C LYS A 140 7.60 -9.75 -3.76
N SER A 141 7.34 -8.87 -4.72
CA SER A 141 6.63 -7.61 -4.48
C SER A 141 5.23 -7.88 -3.90
N ARG A 142 4.49 -8.83 -4.46
CA ARG A 142 3.22 -9.29 -3.88
C ARG A 142 3.37 -9.78 -2.44
N CYS A 143 4.30 -10.71 -2.18
CA CYS A 143 4.51 -11.27 -0.85
C CYS A 143 4.80 -10.17 0.19
N THR A 144 5.70 -9.24 -0.14
CA THR A 144 6.07 -8.15 0.80
C THR A 144 4.95 -7.15 1.02
N ALA A 145 4.13 -6.87 0.00
CA ALA A 145 2.91 -6.08 0.15
C ALA A 145 1.90 -6.79 1.06
N THR A 146 1.69 -8.10 0.88
CA THR A 146 0.77 -8.90 1.69
C THR A 146 1.25 -8.99 3.14
N ALA A 147 2.56 -9.16 3.36
CA ALA A 147 3.15 -9.14 4.69
C ALA A 147 2.83 -7.83 5.43
N SER A 148 2.97 -6.70 4.74
CA SER A 148 2.67 -5.37 5.29
C SER A 148 1.16 -5.21 5.55
N GLY A 149 0.29 -5.60 4.62
CA GLY A 149 -1.16 -5.53 4.79
C GLY A 149 -1.66 -6.40 5.95
N LEU A 150 -1.15 -7.63 6.09
CA LEU A 150 -1.49 -8.50 7.22
C LEU A 150 -1.00 -7.94 8.57
N ALA A 151 0.15 -7.28 8.61
CA ALA A 151 0.64 -6.62 9.81
C ALA A 151 -0.29 -5.46 10.22
N TYR A 152 -0.71 -4.63 9.27
CA TYR A 152 -1.69 -3.56 9.52
C TYR A 152 -3.03 -4.11 10.03
N ILE A 153 -3.57 -5.13 9.36
CA ILE A 153 -4.83 -5.79 9.76
C ILE A 153 -4.73 -6.33 11.19
N ARG A 154 -3.62 -6.98 11.55
CA ARG A 154 -3.42 -7.50 12.92
C ARG A 154 -3.34 -6.40 13.96
N LEU A 155 -2.70 -5.26 13.66
CA LEU A 155 -2.69 -4.10 14.55
C LEU A 155 -4.11 -3.64 14.86
N LEU A 156 -4.94 -3.44 13.83
CA LEU A 156 -6.33 -3.02 14.04
C LEU A 156 -7.17 -4.08 14.76
N TRP A 157 -6.95 -5.36 14.45
CA TRP A 157 -7.76 -6.44 14.99
C TRP A 157 -7.42 -6.81 16.44
N ARG A 158 -6.12 -6.86 16.80
CA ARG A 158 -5.67 -7.23 18.14
C ARG A 158 -5.64 -6.06 19.11
N LEU A 159 -5.46 -4.87 18.57
CA LEU A 159 -5.38 -3.63 19.33
C LEU A 159 -6.40 -2.65 18.73
N PRO A 160 -7.71 -2.90 18.95
CA PRO A 160 -8.75 -1.95 18.56
C PRO A 160 -8.55 -0.60 19.26
N ASP A 161 -9.27 0.42 18.82
CA ASP A 161 -9.14 1.76 19.40
C ASP A 161 -9.30 1.70 20.92
N PRO A 162 -8.34 2.26 21.68
CA PRO A 162 -8.43 2.27 23.13
C PRO A 162 -9.66 3.09 23.54
N ASP A 163 -10.38 2.60 24.55
CA ASP A 163 -11.37 3.43 25.23
C ASP A 163 -10.69 4.72 25.76
N PRO A 164 -11.39 5.86 25.81
CA PRO A 164 -10.84 7.08 26.36
C PRO A 164 -10.25 6.84 27.76
N ILE A 165 -8.96 7.11 27.94
CA ILE A 165 -8.27 6.89 29.22
C ILE A 165 -8.90 7.80 30.29
N PRO A 166 -9.48 7.26 31.38
CA PRO A 166 -9.91 8.07 32.50
C PRO A 166 -8.68 8.71 33.17
N PRO A 167 -8.77 9.96 33.66
CA PRO A 167 -7.61 10.77 34.07
C PRO A 167 -6.72 10.18 35.18
N GLU A 168 -7.13 9.08 35.84
CA GLU A 168 -6.41 8.43 36.95
C GLU A 168 -5.27 7.48 36.51
N ASP A 169 -5.24 6.99 35.27
CA ASP A 169 -4.25 5.99 34.83
C ASP A 169 -2.93 6.59 34.28
N ASN A 170 -2.73 7.90 34.45
CA ASN A 170 -1.51 8.62 34.04
C ASN A 170 -0.41 8.59 35.12
N GLN A 171 -0.21 7.47 35.82
CA GLN A 171 0.83 7.36 36.85
C GLN A 171 1.94 6.40 36.41
N PRO A 172 3.22 6.85 36.50
CA PRO A 172 4.39 6.13 35.96
C PRO A 172 4.71 4.82 36.68
#